data_AF-A0A084AK57-F1
#
_entry.id   AF-A0A084AK57-F1
#
_cell.length_a   1.000
_cell.length_b   1.000
_cell.length_c   1.000
_cell.angle_alpha   90.00
_cell.angle_beta   90.00
_cell.angle_gamma   90.00
#
_symmetry.space_group_name_H-M   'P 1'
#
loop_
_entity.id
_entity.type
_entity.pdbx_description
1 polymer ?
#
loop_
_entity_poly.entity_id
_entity_poly.type
_entity_poly.pdbx_seq_one_letter_code
_entity_poly.pdbx_strand_id
1 'polypeptide(L)'
;MAELFFCPTSSRSRPQHHHEEKPPILANITIAEPLSLANMDPLESMSMGPARVPKDFNAEDAGNMEDMEKQFAVKTVQHMQTYWAILEKVKGSSLRLTKMDDDIYNHLKEAFPEFDPAATVDEDEMKSKAGKERWRKFMMAYEKKIDDYNFGTMVRNSPKAEYEEDTVIFVPRMQFYALEIARNRHGLNDWIYEQAQAEKAKSK
;
A
#
# COMPACT_ATOMS: atom_id res chain seq x y z
N MET A 1 56.23 41.46 -21.76
CA MET A 1 56.57 41.79 -23.16
C MET A 1 55.95 40.68 -24.02
N ALA A 2 55.16 40.91 -25.07
CA ALA A 2 55.32 41.88 -26.18
C ALA A 2 56.56 41.56 -27.03
N GLU A 3 56.62 41.65 -28.37
CA GLU A 3 55.66 41.89 -29.46
C GLU A 3 56.33 41.41 -30.79
N LEU A 4 55.76 41.34 -32.00
CA LEU A 4 54.54 41.92 -32.59
C LEU A 4 53.89 40.95 -33.63
N PHE A 5 53.11 41.47 -34.59
CA PHE A 5 52.42 40.81 -35.71
C PHE A 5 53.30 40.05 -36.73
N PHE A 6 52.70 39.10 -37.49
CA PHE A 6 52.76 39.13 -38.97
C PHE A 6 51.58 38.44 -39.68
N CYS A 7 51.00 39.09 -40.69
CA CYS A 7 50.11 38.52 -41.72
C CYS A 7 49.92 39.56 -42.84
N PRO A 8 50.08 39.17 -44.13
CA PRO A 8 49.03 39.53 -45.10
C PRO A 8 48.87 38.59 -46.33
N THR A 9 47.62 38.34 -46.75
CA THR A 9 47.14 38.25 -48.18
C THR A 9 47.71 37.18 -49.16
N SER A 10 47.01 36.69 -50.20
CA SER A 10 45.58 36.72 -50.63
C SER A 10 45.36 35.75 -51.84
N SER A 11 44.08 35.51 -52.21
CA SER A 11 43.57 34.77 -53.39
C SER A 11 43.64 33.22 -53.32
N ARG A 12 42.76 32.42 -53.95
CA ARG A 12 41.73 32.66 -55.00
C ARG A 12 40.71 31.48 -55.08
N SER A 13 39.47 31.55 -55.60
CA SER A 13 38.30 32.44 -55.36
C SER A 13 37.00 31.82 -55.97
N ARG A 14 35.86 31.82 -55.23
CA ARG A 14 34.44 31.59 -55.67
C ARG A 14 34.03 30.18 -56.20
N PRO A 15 32.70 29.91 -56.38
CA PRO A 15 31.46 30.50 -55.83
C PRO A 15 30.69 29.50 -54.91
N GLN A 16 29.65 29.77 -54.10
CA GLN A 16 28.69 30.87 -53.89
C GLN A 16 27.36 30.85 -54.70
N HIS A 17 26.28 30.32 -54.09
CA HIS A 17 24.84 30.66 -54.22
C HIS A 17 24.14 30.05 -52.97
N HIS A 18 23.58 30.75 -51.96
CA HIS A 18 22.61 31.86 -51.81
C HIS A 18 21.12 31.45 -51.74
N HIS A 19 20.39 32.11 -50.80
CA HIS A 19 18.99 31.97 -50.35
C HIS A 19 18.75 30.95 -49.22
N GLU A 20 18.40 31.29 -47.96
CA GLU A 20 17.89 32.55 -47.32
C GLU A 20 16.45 32.89 -47.78
N GLU A 21 15.39 32.84 -46.95
CA GLU A 21 15.20 33.42 -45.60
C GLU A 21 14.33 32.63 -44.56
N LYS A 22 14.71 32.77 -43.26
CA LYS A 22 13.98 33.11 -41.99
C LYS A 22 12.47 32.74 -41.67
N PRO A 23 12.02 32.88 -40.38
CA PRO A 23 10.89 32.14 -39.78
C PRO A 23 9.58 32.95 -39.61
N PRO A 24 8.53 32.38 -38.96
CA PRO A 24 8.20 32.83 -37.59
C PRO A 24 7.60 31.74 -36.65
N ILE A 25 8.04 31.61 -35.38
CA ILE A 25 7.45 32.06 -34.08
C ILE A 25 6.29 31.23 -33.45
N LEU A 26 6.27 31.31 -32.10
CA LEU A 26 5.20 31.02 -31.13
C LEU A 26 4.81 29.55 -30.84
N ALA A 27 4.46 29.33 -29.57
CA ALA A 27 3.99 28.07 -29.01
C ALA A 27 2.48 28.14 -28.74
N ASN A 28 1.81 26.99 -28.59
CA ASN A 28 0.85 26.81 -27.50
C ASN A 28 0.39 25.35 -27.29
N ILE A 29 0.20 25.02 -26.01
CA ILE A 29 -0.93 24.27 -25.41
C ILE A 29 -1.28 22.88 -25.97
N THR A 30 -1.13 21.91 -25.06
CA THR A 30 -1.94 20.69 -24.84
C THR A 30 -3.21 20.52 -25.69
N ILE A 31 -3.24 19.43 -26.46
CA ILE A 31 -4.43 18.58 -26.58
C ILE A 31 -3.98 17.16 -26.22
N ALA A 32 -4.65 16.53 -25.26
CA ALA A 32 -4.38 15.14 -24.90
C ALA A 32 -5.04 14.19 -25.92
N GLU A 33 -4.36 13.10 -26.28
CA GLU A 33 -5.01 12.01 -27.01
C GLU A 33 -6.10 11.35 -26.15
N PRO A 34 -7.22 10.90 -26.76
CA PRO A 34 -8.42 10.56 -26.01
C PRO A 34 -8.29 9.25 -25.24
N LEU A 35 -8.61 9.27 -23.94
CA LEU A 35 -8.91 8.06 -23.19
C LEU A 35 -10.19 7.43 -23.75
N SER A 36 -10.11 6.18 -24.23
CA SER A 36 -11.28 5.32 -24.36
C SER A 36 -10.99 3.84 -24.06
N LEU A 37 -11.58 3.37 -22.96
CA LEU A 37 -12.20 2.04 -22.84
C LEU A 37 -11.34 0.77 -23.07
N ALA A 38 -10.18 0.65 -22.42
CA ALA A 38 -9.44 -0.63 -22.39
C ALA A 38 -8.82 -1.04 -21.03
N ASN A 39 -8.93 -0.23 -19.97
CA ASN A 39 -8.35 -0.53 -18.65
C ASN A 39 -9.38 -0.39 -17.53
N MET A 40 -10.11 -1.47 -17.24
CA MET A 40 -10.72 -1.69 -15.91
C MET A 40 -9.79 -2.63 -15.14
N ASP A 41 -9.17 -2.15 -14.06
CA ASP A 41 -8.32 -2.96 -13.20
C ASP A 41 -9.14 -4.07 -12.51
N PRO A 42 -8.83 -5.37 -12.71
CA PRO A 42 -9.59 -6.49 -12.10
C PRO A 42 -9.37 -6.67 -10.58
N LEU A 43 -9.11 -5.58 -9.87
CA LEU A 43 -8.85 -5.49 -8.43
C LEU A 43 -9.89 -4.60 -7.71
N GLU A 44 -10.46 -3.59 -8.38
CA GLU A 44 -11.65 -2.87 -7.91
C GLU A 44 -12.82 -3.84 -7.68
N SER A 45 -13.02 -4.78 -8.61
CA SER A 45 -14.10 -5.77 -8.52
C SER A 45 -13.84 -6.90 -7.50
N MET A 46 -12.78 -6.83 -6.67
CA MET A 46 -12.47 -7.86 -5.65
C MET A 46 -13.10 -7.60 -4.28
N SER A 47 -14.02 -6.63 -4.18
CA SER A 47 -14.91 -6.48 -3.01
C SER A 47 -15.73 -7.74 -2.70
N MET A 48 -16.01 -8.59 -3.72
CA MET A 48 -16.75 -9.85 -3.56
C MET A 48 -15.91 -11.08 -3.92
N GLY A 49 -15.22 -11.64 -2.91
CA GLY A 49 -14.90 -13.08 -2.91
C GLY A 49 -16.16 -13.94 -2.76
N PRO A 50 -16.12 -15.24 -3.09
CA PRO A 50 -17.32 -16.09 -3.17
C PRO A 50 -17.86 -16.50 -1.79
N ALA A 51 -18.45 -15.55 -1.07
CA ALA A 51 -19.47 -15.86 -0.07
C ALA A 51 -20.54 -16.74 -0.72
N ARG A 52 -21.01 -17.78 -0.02
CA ARG A 52 -22.05 -18.67 -0.54
C ARG A 52 -23.37 -17.91 -0.62
N VAL A 53 -23.64 -17.33 -1.78
CA VAL A 53 -24.86 -16.59 -2.10
C VAL A 53 -26.08 -17.43 -1.67
N PRO A 54 -26.90 -16.97 -0.71
CA PRO A 54 -28.17 -17.62 -0.39
C PRO A 54 -29.04 -17.68 -1.64
N LYS A 55 -29.90 -18.70 -1.76
CA LYS A 55 -30.67 -18.94 -3.00
C LYS A 55 -31.70 -17.84 -3.33
N ASP A 56 -31.89 -16.90 -2.40
CA ASP A 56 -32.86 -15.81 -2.42
C ASP A 56 -32.18 -14.43 -2.51
N PHE A 57 -30.93 -14.36 -3.00
CA PHE A 57 -30.24 -13.08 -3.25
C PHE A 57 -30.76 -12.43 -4.53
N ASN A 58 -31.64 -11.44 -4.39
CA ASN A 58 -32.14 -10.63 -5.51
C ASN A 58 -31.17 -9.47 -5.81
N ALA A 59 -30.68 -9.36 -7.04
CA ALA A 59 -29.74 -8.31 -7.44
C ALA A 59 -30.36 -6.89 -7.42
N GLU A 60 -31.68 -6.78 -7.45
CA GLU A 60 -32.40 -5.50 -7.32
C GLU A 60 -32.44 -5.01 -5.86
N ASP A 61 -32.11 -5.85 -4.88
CA ASP A 61 -31.94 -5.50 -3.45
C ASP A 61 -30.53 -4.95 -3.15
N ALA A 62 -29.73 -4.62 -4.19
CA ALA A 62 -28.44 -3.93 -4.04
C ALA A 62 -28.56 -2.50 -3.48
N GLY A 63 -29.77 -2.05 -3.15
CA GLY A 63 -30.09 -0.78 -2.50
C GLY A 63 -29.71 -0.72 -1.03
N ASN A 64 -28.43 -0.91 -0.70
CA ASN A 64 -27.73 -0.12 0.32
C ASN A 64 -26.21 -0.40 0.32
N MET A 65 -25.49 0.23 -0.62
CA MET A 65 -24.03 0.40 -0.49
C MET A 65 -23.68 1.09 0.84
N GLU A 66 -24.46 2.10 1.23
CA GLU A 66 -24.26 2.89 2.46
C GLU A 66 -24.33 2.03 3.75
N ASP A 67 -25.30 1.10 3.88
CA ASP A 67 -25.33 0.20 5.05
C ASP A 67 -24.28 -0.90 4.97
N MET A 68 -23.87 -1.32 3.77
CA MET A 68 -22.74 -2.24 3.60
C MET A 68 -21.44 -1.58 4.09
N GLU A 69 -21.19 -0.33 3.69
CA GLU A 69 -20.06 0.49 4.15
C GLU A 69 -20.10 0.73 5.66
N LYS A 70 -21.26 1.09 6.24
CA LYS A 70 -21.44 1.18 7.71
C LYS A 70 -21.11 -0.15 8.40
N GLN A 71 -21.58 -1.28 7.87
CA GLN A 71 -21.29 -2.60 8.45
C GLN A 71 -19.80 -2.98 8.34
N PHE A 72 -19.13 -2.62 7.25
CA PHE A 72 -17.68 -2.74 7.13
C PHE A 72 -16.96 -1.86 8.15
N ALA A 73 -17.32 -0.58 8.28
CA ALA A 73 -16.72 0.34 9.24
C ALA A 73 -16.89 -0.17 10.69
N VAL A 74 -18.10 -0.55 11.09
CA VAL A 74 -18.40 -1.10 12.43
C VAL A 74 -17.56 -2.34 12.73
N LYS A 75 -17.50 -3.32 11.80
CA LYS A 75 -16.67 -4.53 11.97
C LYS A 75 -15.17 -4.23 12.00
N THR A 76 -14.71 -3.25 11.22
CA THR A 76 -13.30 -2.84 11.17
C THR A 76 -12.86 -2.20 12.49
N VAL A 77 -13.68 -1.30 13.04
CA VAL A 77 -13.45 -0.69 14.36
C VAL A 77 -13.54 -1.72 15.49
N GLN A 78 -14.51 -2.65 15.43
CA GLN A 78 -14.59 -3.77 16.38
C GLN A 78 -13.35 -4.67 16.34
N HIS A 79 -12.82 -4.99 15.15
CA HIS A 79 -11.58 -5.75 15.00
C HIS A 79 -10.38 -5.01 15.61
N MET A 80 -10.23 -3.71 15.30
CA MET A 80 -9.20 -2.83 15.87
C MET A 80 -9.23 -2.81 17.40
N GLN A 81 -10.39 -2.50 17.99
CA GLN A 81 -10.59 -2.44 19.44
C GLN A 81 -10.36 -3.81 20.11
N THR A 82 -10.81 -4.90 19.48
CA THR A 82 -10.60 -6.27 19.99
C THR A 82 -9.13 -6.63 20.01
N TYR A 83 -8.39 -6.32 18.94
CA TYR A 83 -6.95 -6.59 18.85
C TYR A 83 -6.15 -5.79 19.88
N TRP A 84 -6.41 -4.49 20.01
CA TRP A 84 -5.78 -3.66 21.04
C TRP A 84 -6.05 -4.17 22.46
N ALA A 85 -7.31 -4.50 22.75
CA ALA A 85 -7.71 -5.06 24.05
C ALA A 85 -7.20 -6.49 24.30
N ILE A 86 -6.56 -7.15 23.33
CA ILE A 86 -5.76 -8.37 23.52
C ILE A 86 -4.32 -8.00 23.87
N LEU A 87 -3.69 -7.08 23.14
CA LEU A 87 -2.32 -6.61 23.40
C LEU A 87 -2.16 -5.98 24.80
N GLU A 88 -3.17 -5.25 25.29
CA GLU A 88 -3.19 -4.76 26.67
C GLU A 88 -3.16 -5.86 27.76
N LYS A 89 -3.52 -7.10 27.40
CA LYS A 89 -3.72 -8.23 28.33
C LYS A 89 -2.68 -9.33 28.15
N VAL A 90 -2.07 -9.44 26.97
CA VAL A 90 -1.12 -10.48 26.57
C VAL A 90 -0.05 -9.84 25.70
N LYS A 91 1.24 -10.12 26.00
CA LYS A 91 2.37 -9.68 25.18
C LYS A 91 2.21 -10.11 23.72
N GLY A 92 2.48 -9.21 22.77
CA GLY A 92 2.42 -9.52 21.35
C GLY A 92 3.34 -10.68 20.97
N SER A 93 4.51 -10.76 21.60
CA SER A 93 5.50 -11.83 21.43
C SER A 93 5.01 -13.25 21.76
N SER A 94 3.94 -13.41 22.56
CA SER A 94 3.30 -14.70 22.83
C SER A 94 1.95 -14.91 22.13
N LEU A 95 1.45 -13.90 21.41
CA LEU A 95 0.17 -13.96 20.71
C LEU A 95 0.28 -14.74 19.40
N ARG A 96 -0.67 -15.68 19.20
CA ARG A 96 -0.92 -16.33 17.91
C ARG A 96 -2.21 -15.77 17.31
N LEU A 97 -2.13 -15.26 16.08
CA LEU A 97 -3.26 -14.69 15.36
C LEU A 97 -3.99 -15.75 14.53
N THR A 98 -3.25 -16.73 14.00
CA THR A 98 -3.77 -17.86 13.25
C THR A 98 -3.06 -19.16 13.66
N LYS A 99 -3.57 -20.30 13.18
CA LYS A 99 -2.89 -21.60 13.31
C LYS A 99 -1.59 -21.65 12.48
N MET A 100 -1.51 -20.89 11.39
CA MET A 100 -0.46 -20.96 10.36
C MET A 100 0.54 -19.79 10.44
N ASP A 101 0.67 -19.11 11.58
CA ASP A 101 1.50 -17.90 11.69
C ASP A 101 2.96 -18.10 11.26
N ASP A 102 3.52 -19.30 11.48
CA ASP A 102 4.87 -19.63 11.04
C ASP A 102 4.98 -19.67 9.50
N ASP A 103 3.98 -20.26 8.82
CA ASP A 103 3.91 -20.31 7.35
C ASP A 103 3.69 -18.91 6.75
N ILE A 104 2.84 -18.08 7.38
CA ILE A 104 2.57 -16.71 6.94
C ILE A 104 3.83 -15.84 7.06
N TYR A 105 4.55 -15.95 8.17
CA TYR A 105 5.79 -15.20 8.42
C TYR A 105 6.94 -15.64 7.51
N ASN A 106 7.06 -16.94 7.21
CA ASN A 106 8.07 -17.45 6.28
C ASN A 106 7.78 -17.00 4.85
N HIS A 107 6.53 -17.17 4.37
CA HIS A 107 6.13 -16.72 3.03
C HIS A 107 6.21 -15.19 2.87
N LEU A 108 5.98 -14.40 3.93
CA LEU A 108 6.20 -12.95 3.90
C LEU A 108 7.68 -12.63 3.60
N LYS A 109 8.62 -13.31 4.25
CA LYS A 109 10.07 -13.12 3.99
C LYS A 109 10.50 -13.56 2.60
N GLU A 110 9.87 -14.59 2.05
CA GLU A 110 10.13 -15.06 0.68
C GLU A 110 9.57 -14.10 -0.38
N ALA A 111 8.37 -13.55 -0.17
CA ALA A 111 7.71 -12.64 -1.10
C ALA A 111 8.16 -11.18 -0.98
N PHE A 112 8.62 -10.77 0.21
CA PHE A 112 9.08 -9.42 0.55
C PHE A 112 10.35 -9.50 1.43
N PRO A 113 11.50 -9.93 0.88
CA PRO A 113 12.76 -9.99 1.62
C PRO A 113 13.31 -8.62 2.04
N GLU A 114 12.78 -7.55 1.45
CA GLU A 114 13.05 -6.14 1.75
C GLU A 114 12.16 -5.56 2.88
N PHE A 115 11.17 -6.31 3.38
CA PHE A 115 10.24 -5.83 4.42
C PHE A 115 10.85 -5.89 5.83
N ASP A 116 10.99 -4.72 6.46
CA ASP A 116 11.32 -4.57 7.88
C ASP A 116 10.05 -4.35 8.73
N PRO A 117 9.69 -5.27 9.65
CA PRO A 117 8.55 -5.07 10.55
C PRO A 117 8.72 -3.93 11.57
N ALA A 118 9.94 -3.42 11.78
CA ALA A 118 10.23 -2.27 12.64
C ALA A 118 10.07 -0.92 11.93
N ALA A 119 10.03 -0.91 10.60
CA ALA A 119 9.81 0.29 9.79
C ALA A 119 8.35 0.77 9.84
N THR A 120 8.13 2.01 9.43
CA THR A 120 6.81 2.50 9.05
C THR A 120 6.47 1.95 7.67
N VAL A 121 5.31 1.30 7.54
CA VAL A 121 4.80 0.76 6.27
C VAL A 121 4.39 1.92 5.37
N ASP A 122 4.99 1.98 4.18
CA ASP A 122 4.67 2.96 3.15
C ASP A 122 3.37 2.58 2.44
N GLU A 123 2.41 3.50 2.41
CA GLU A 123 1.09 3.24 1.80
C GLU A 123 1.14 3.32 0.26
N ASP A 124 2.00 4.17 -0.30
CA ASP A 124 2.17 4.33 -1.75
C ASP A 124 2.92 3.13 -2.34
N GLU A 125 3.89 2.53 -1.63
CA GLU A 125 4.53 1.29 -2.05
C GLU A 125 3.51 0.14 -2.15
N MET A 126 2.62 0.00 -1.16
CA MET A 126 1.55 -1.00 -1.21
C MET A 126 0.51 -0.71 -2.30
N LYS A 127 0.15 0.56 -2.51
CA LYS A 127 -0.78 1.01 -3.56
C LYS A 127 -0.16 0.97 -4.96
N SER A 128 1.16 0.87 -5.08
CA SER A 128 1.88 0.77 -6.35
C SER A 128 1.45 -0.46 -7.16
N LYS A 129 1.68 -0.44 -8.48
CA LYS A 129 1.33 -1.57 -9.35
C LYS A 129 2.09 -2.84 -8.96
N ALA A 130 3.37 -2.72 -8.60
CA ALA A 130 4.19 -3.85 -8.15
C ALA A 130 3.71 -4.39 -6.79
N GLY A 131 3.43 -3.50 -5.82
CA GLY A 131 2.88 -3.85 -4.51
C GLY A 131 1.56 -4.60 -4.63
N LYS A 132 0.59 -4.05 -5.38
CA LYS A 132 -0.71 -4.69 -5.67
C LYS A 132 -0.55 -6.08 -6.29
N GLU A 133 0.32 -6.26 -7.27
CA GLU A 133 0.55 -7.58 -7.89
C GLU A 133 1.20 -8.59 -6.94
N ARG A 134 2.19 -8.17 -6.13
CA ARG A 134 2.82 -9.03 -5.11
C ARG A 134 1.83 -9.44 -4.03
N TRP A 135 1.11 -8.48 -3.45
CA TRP A 135 0.12 -8.74 -2.40
C TRP A 135 -1.05 -9.60 -2.90
N ARG A 136 -1.52 -9.42 -4.14
CA ARG A 136 -2.54 -10.30 -4.74
C ARG A 136 -2.05 -11.76 -4.83
N LYS A 137 -0.81 -11.99 -5.28
CA LYS A 137 -0.18 -13.32 -5.33
C LYS A 137 -0.08 -13.93 -3.92
N PHE A 138 0.36 -13.14 -2.94
CA PHE A 138 0.43 -13.55 -1.54
C PHE A 138 -0.95 -13.96 -0.98
N MET A 139 -1.97 -13.12 -1.14
CA MET A 139 -3.34 -13.38 -0.69
C MET A 139 -3.95 -14.64 -1.32
N MET A 140 -3.75 -14.87 -2.62
CA MET A 140 -4.28 -16.05 -3.31
C MET A 140 -3.72 -17.37 -2.76
N ALA A 141 -2.55 -17.38 -2.11
CA ALA A 141 -2.01 -18.57 -1.44
C ALA A 141 -2.79 -18.97 -0.16
N TYR A 142 -3.71 -18.13 0.32
CA TYR A 142 -4.50 -18.33 1.55
C TYR A 142 -6.02 -18.31 1.37
N GLU A 143 -6.53 -18.04 0.15
CA GLU A 143 -7.97 -18.06 -0.23
C GLU A 143 -8.74 -19.24 0.37
N LYS A 144 -8.12 -20.42 0.41
CA LYS A 144 -8.71 -21.70 0.85
C LYS A 144 -8.19 -22.20 2.20
N LYS A 145 -7.47 -21.33 2.94
CA LYS A 145 -6.83 -21.65 4.23
C LYS A 145 -7.33 -20.76 5.37
N ILE A 146 -7.74 -19.53 5.06
CA ILE A 146 -8.12 -18.50 6.04
C ILE A 146 -9.47 -17.91 5.63
N ASP A 147 -10.45 -17.99 6.53
CA ASP A 147 -11.78 -17.44 6.32
C ASP A 147 -11.77 -15.89 6.34
N ASP A 148 -12.58 -15.29 5.49
CA ASP A 148 -12.61 -13.86 5.15
C ASP A 148 -11.20 -13.23 4.93
N TYR A 149 -10.30 -13.93 4.22
CA TYR A 149 -8.94 -13.48 3.91
C TYR A 149 -8.86 -12.07 3.27
N ASN A 150 -9.92 -11.67 2.55
CA ASN A 150 -10.07 -10.39 1.87
C ASN A 150 -10.80 -9.31 2.70
N PHE A 151 -11.24 -9.61 3.93
CA PHE A 151 -12.04 -8.69 4.75
C PHE A 151 -11.25 -7.45 5.18
N GLY A 152 -11.87 -6.27 5.14
CA GLY A 152 -11.23 -5.00 5.52
C GLY A 152 -10.83 -4.94 7.00
N THR A 153 -9.61 -4.49 7.28
CA THR A 153 -9.06 -4.36 8.64
C THR A 153 -8.19 -3.09 8.73
N MET A 154 -8.05 -2.55 9.95
CA MET A 154 -7.14 -1.43 10.23
C MET A 154 -5.86 -1.94 10.88
N VAL A 155 -4.71 -1.57 10.30
CA VAL A 155 -3.38 -1.82 10.86
C VAL A 155 -2.65 -0.50 11.05
N ARG A 156 -1.71 -0.43 11.99
CA ARG A 156 -0.91 0.79 12.25
C ARG A 156 0.22 0.88 11.24
N ASN A 157 0.55 2.08 10.75
CA ASN A 157 1.66 2.30 9.83
C ASN A 157 3.00 1.93 10.49
N SER A 158 3.20 2.26 11.76
CA SER A 158 4.39 1.93 12.56
C SER A 158 4.02 1.08 13.78
N PRO A 159 4.83 0.08 14.20
CA PRO A 159 4.56 -0.68 15.43
C PRO A 159 4.63 0.17 16.70
N LYS A 160 5.25 1.36 16.65
CA LYS A 160 5.41 2.31 17.77
C LYS A 160 4.31 3.38 17.85
N ALA A 161 3.42 3.45 16.86
CA ALA A 161 2.29 4.37 16.88
C ALA A 161 1.13 3.79 17.70
N GLU A 162 0.24 4.66 18.19
CA GLU A 162 -1.09 4.28 18.65
C GLU A 162 -2.06 4.19 17.46
N TYR A 163 -3.38 4.13 17.69
CA TYR A 163 -4.39 4.13 16.64
C TYR A 163 -4.96 5.55 16.44
N GLU A 164 -4.36 6.32 15.52
CA GLU A 164 -4.72 7.71 15.18
C GLU A 164 -5.07 7.84 13.68
N GLU A 165 -5.64 8.97 13.25
CA GLU A 165 -6.16 9.12 11.87
C GLU A 165 -5.07 9.03 10.79
N ASP A 166 -3.90 9.60 11.06
CA ASP A 166 -2.72 9.62 10.19
C ASP A 166 -1.79 8.40 10.38
N THR A 167 -1.98 7.64 11.47
CA THR A 167 -1.16 6.45 11.78
C THR A 167 -1.80 5.14 11.37
N VAL A 168 -3.01 5.15 10.80
CA VAL A 168 -3.79 3.95 10.47
C VAL A 168 -3.98 3.80 8.96
N ILE A 169 -3.70 2.59 8.48
CA ILE A 169 -3.84 2.18 7.09
C ILE A 169 -4.87 1.04 6.96
N PHE A 170 -5.73 1.13 5.96
CA PHE A 170 -6.78 0.15 5.70
C PHE A 170 -6.25 -0.96 4.77
N VAL A 171 -6.29 -2.20 5.26
CA VAL A 171 -5.68 -3.36 4.60
C VAL A 171 -6.60 -4.59 4.71
N PRO A 172 -6.62 -5.53 3.73
CA PRO A 172 -7.27 -6.82 3.90
C PRO A 172 -6.67 -7.64 5.05
N ARG A 173 -7.49 -8.49 5.68
CA ARG A 173 -7.14 -9.32 6.85
C ARG A 173 -5.83 -10.10 6.68
N MET A 174 -5.51 -10.59 5.48
CA MET A 174 -4.23 -11.26 5.21
C MET A 174 -3.00 -10.35 5.29
N GLN A 175 -3.12 -9.08 4.88
CA GLN A 175 -2.04 -8.11 5.02
C GLN A 175 -1.88 -7.73 6.50
N PHE A 176 -2.97 -7.49 7.23
CA PHE A 176 -2.95 -7.31 8.69
C PHE A 176 -2.24 -8.48 9.39
N TYR A 177 -2.59 -9.74 9.06
CA TYR A 177 -1.91 -10.90 9.62
C TYR A 177 -0.43 -10.92 9.29
N ALA A 178 -0.03 -10.73 8.03
CA ALA A 178 1.39 -10.73 7.65
C ALA A 178 2.20 -9.68 8.45
N LEU A 179 1.72 -8.44 8.49
CA LEU A 179 2.36 -7.31 9.17
C LEU A 179 2.42 -7.51 10.69
N GLU A 180 1.30 -7.84 11.34
CA GLU A 180 1.23 -7.96 12.80
C GLU A 180 1.86 -9.26 13.33
N ILE A 181 1.82 -10.38 12.58
CA ILE A 181 2.60 -11.57 12.94
C ILE A 181 4.09 -11.23 12.92
N ALA A 182 4.59 -10.52 11.90
CA ALA A 182 5.98 -10.12 11.85
C ALA A 182 6.36 -9.20 13.03
N ARG A 183 5.54 -8.19 13.35
CA ARG A 183 5.74 -7.30 14.50
C ARG A 183 5.74 -8.05 15.83
N ASN A 184 4.80 -8.96 16.03
CA ASN A 184 4.71 -9.82 17.22
C ASN A 184 5.96 -10.70 17.35
N ARG A 185 6.44 -11.35 16.27
CA ARG A 185 7.66 -12.18 16.30
C ARG A 185 8.93 -11.42 16.63
N HIS A 186 8.99 -10.12 16.38
CA HIS A 186 10.09 -9.24 16.76
C HIS A 186 9.86 -8.52 18.11
N GLY A 187 8.76 -8.82 18.82
CA GLY A 187 8.42 -8.20 20.11
C GLY A 187 8.02 -6.72 20.02
N LEU A 188 7.80 -6.19 18.82
CA LEU A 188 7.63 -4.76 18.55
C LEU A 188 6.31 -4.18 19.07
N ASN A 189 5.39 -5.04 19.51
CA ASN A 189 4.09 -4.69 20.12
C ASN A 189 4.07 -4.87 21.65
N ASP A 190 5.14 -5.37 22.27
CA ASP A 190 5.15 -5.68 23.71
C ASP A 190 5.08 -4.43 24.61
N TRP A 191 5.42 -3.24 24.08
CA TRP A 191 5.30 -1.97 24.80
C TRP A 191 3.85 -1.63 25.17
N ILE A 192 2.88 -2.03 24.34
CA ILE A 192 1.44 -1.80 24.57
C ILE A 192 0.98 -2.55 25.83
N TYR A 193 1.44 -3.80 25.98
CA TYR A 193 1.23 -4.57 27.20
C TYR A 193 1.89 -3.88 28.40
N GLU A 194 3.15 -3.47 28.29
CA GLU A 194 3.92 -2.91 29.40
C GLU A 194 3.38 -1.55 29.87
N GLN A 195 2.94 -0.68 28.96
CA GLN A 195 2.22 0.56 29.26
C GLN A 195 0.89 0.27 29.96
N ALA A 196 0.05 -0.60 29.38
CA ALA A 196 -1.26 -0.91 29.94
C ALA A 196 -1.18 -1.57 31.33
N GLN A 197 -0.17 -2.41 31.60
CA GLN A 197 0.08 -2.95 32.94
C GLN A 197 0.63 -1.87 33.90
N ALA A 198 1.51 -0.97 33.44
CA ALA A 198 2.01 0.12 34.26
C ALA A 198 0.90 1.11 34.66
N GLU A 199 -0.08 1.36 33.81
CA GLU A 199 -1.24 2.20 34.13
C GLU A 199 -2.22 1.51 35.07
N LYS A 200 -2.46 0.21 34.88
CA LYS A 200 -3.22 -0.64 35.84
C LYS A 200 -2.52 -0.76 37.20
N ALA A 201 -1.20 -0.56 37.27
CA ALA A 201 -0.45 -0.48 38.53
C ALA A 201 -0.44 0.92 39.17
N LYS A 202 -0.61 2.00 38.40
CA LYS A 202 -0.72 3.39 38.90
C LYS A 202 -2.13 3.73 39.43
N SER A 203 -3.14 2.97 39.03
CA SER A 203 -4.56 3.23 39.30
C SER A 203 -5.16 2.33 40.40
N LYS A 204 -4.31 1.71 41.23
CA LYS A 204 -4.67 0.70 42.23
C LYS A 204 -3.94 0.94 43.56
#